data_AF-A0A970BUB7-F1
#
_entry.id   AF-A0A970BUB7-F1
#
_cell.length_a   1.000
_cell.length_b   1.000
_cell.length_c   1.000
_cell.angle_alpha   90.00
_cell.angle_beta   90.00
_cell.angle_gamma   90.00
#
_symmetry.space_group_name_H-M   'P 1'
#
loop_
_entity.id
_entity.type
_entity.pdbx_description
1 polymer ?
#
loop_
_entity_poly.entity_id
_entity_poly.type
_entity_poly.pdbx_seq_one_letter_code
_entity_poly.pdbx_strand_id
1 'polypeptide(L)'
;MGSSLAGVGRANITPLGPVRLEGYGRTGASARVLDPLSATALALAQDPARPLLLISCDCVALRVVDCDALRAAVSHALGTSVGRVLLFCTHTHSSPVVTPEYLDLLRERLVAAAAEAVAGLRPARIGWGVVEADARLIARMGGES
;
A
#
# COMPACT_ATOMS: atom_id res chain seq x y z
N MET A 1 22.32 11.23 21.17
CA MET A 1 21.26 10.23 20.92
C MET A 1 20.67 10.53 19.55
N GLY A 2 20.70 9.59 18.61
CA GLY A 2 20.13 9.82 17.27
C GLY A 2 18.60 9.93 17.36
N SER A 3 18.02 10.94 16.72
CA SER A 3 16.57 11.12 16.67
C SER A 3 15.93 10.13 15.70
N SER A 4 14.87 9.44 16.12
CA SER A 4 13.98 8.74 15.18
C SER A 4 13.24 9.76 14.33
N LEU A 5 13.20 9.53 13.03
CA LEU A 5 12.50 10.36 12.05
C LEU A 5 11.35 9.55 11.45
N ALA A 6 10.23 10.22 11.19
CA ALA A 6 9.12 9.65 10.44
C ALA A 6 8.56 10.68 9.46
N GLY A 7 8.05 10.19 8.34
CA GLY A 7 7.34 10.98 7.34
C GLY A 7 6.27 10.13 6.66
N VAL A 8 5.23 10.79 6.16
CA VAL A 8 4.08 10.13 5.54
C VAL A 8 3.80 10.80 4.21
N GLY A 9 3.53 10.00 3.19
CA GLY A 9 3.09 10.45 1.88
C GLY A 9 1.92 9.62 1.39
N ARG A 10 1.08 10.21 0.55
CA ARG A 10 -0.12 9.53 0.04
C ARG A 10 -0.41 9.96 -1.39
N ALA A 11 -0.59 8.98 -2.26
CA ALA A 11 -0.99 9.19 -3.64
C ALA A 11 -2.36 8.58 -3.91
N ASN A 12 -3.16 9.25 -4.75
CA ASN A 12 -4.39 8.69 -5.28
C ASN A 12 -4.04 7.64 -6.35
N ILE A 13 -4.58 6.42 -6.20
CA ILE A 13 -4.42 5.31 -7.14
C ILE A 13 -5.73 4.94 -7.82
N THR A 14 -6.77 5.78 -7.71
CA THR A 14 -8.05 5.55 -8.39
C THR A 14 -7.83 5.60 -9.91
N PRO A 15 -8.19 4.55 -10.66
CA PRO A 15 -8.04 4.55 -12.11
C PRO A 15 -8.98 5.55 -12.77
N LEU A 16 -8.61 5.98 -13.98
CA LEU A 16 -9.47 6.82 -14.79
C LEU A 16 -10.55 5.95 -15.47
N GLY A 17 -11.81 6.28 -15.20
CA GLY A 17 -12.97 5.66 -15.82
C GLY A 17 -13.40 4.31 -15.22
N PRO A 18 -14.43 3.68 -15.82
CA PRO A 18 -14.96 2.40 -15.35
C PRO A 18 -13.95 1.26 -15.48
N VAL A 19 -13.82 0.47 -14.43
CA VAL A 19 -12.89 -0.68 -14.38
C VAL A 19 -13.58 -1.91 -13.80
N ARG A 20 -13.07 -3.10 -14.12
CA ARG A 20 -13.51 -4.30 -13.40
C ARG A 20 -12.98 -4.29 -11.98
N LEU A 21 -13.83 -4.64 -11.01
CA LEU A 21 -13.42 -4.80 -9.60
C LEU A 21 -13.00 -6.25 -9.32
N GLU A 22 -12.01 -6.43 -8.46
CA GLU A 22 -11.43 -7.73 -8.11
C GLU A 22 -11.98 -8.27 -6.76
N GLY A 23 -11.94 -9.59 -6.55
CA GLY A 23 -12.24 -10.23 -5.26
C GLY A 23 -13.54 -11.05 -5.19
N TYR A 24 -14.67 -10.55 -5.71
CA TYR A 24 -15.97 -11.27 -5.64
C TYR A 24 -16.44 -11.90 -6.96
N GLY A 25 -15.59 -12.00 -7.97
CA GLY A 25 -15.97 -12.58 -9.27
C GLY A 25 -17.06 -11.79 -10.01
N ARG A 26 -17.19 -10.47 -9.73
CA ARG A 26 -18.19 -9.62 -10.36
C ARG A 26 -17.98 -9.52 -11.87
N THR A 27 -19.08 -9.44 -12.60
CA THR A 27 -19.11 -9.15 -14.04
C THR A 27 -19.40 -7.67 -14.27
N GLY A 28 -18.88 -7.10 -15.36
CA GLY A 28 -19.06 -5.69 -15.70
C GLY A 28 -18.06 -4.73 -15.05
N ALA A 29 -18.16 -3.46 -15.43
CA ALA A 29 -17.30 -2.39 -14.93
C ALA A 29 -17.93 -1.65 -13.73
N SER A 30 -17.11 -0.95 -12.97
CA SER A 30 -17.53 -0.10 -11.85
C SER A 30 -18.46 1.01 -12.34
N ALA A 31 -19.52 1.28 -11.58
CA ALA A 31 -20.49 2.31 -11.94
C ALA A 31 -20.02 3.73 -11.54
N ARG A 32 -19.31 3.84 -10.41
CA ARG A 32 -18.76 5.09 -9.88
C ARG A 32 -17.65 4.80 -8.87
N VAL A 33 -16.90 5.84 -8.54
CA VAL A 33 -16.02 5.87 -7.37
C VAL A 33 -16.85 6.32 -6.16
N LEU A 34 -16.92 5.50 -5.11
CA LEU A 34 -17.54 5.90 -3.84
C LEU A 34 -16.53 6.70 -3.00
N ASP A 35 -15.38 6.08 -2.75
CA ASP A 35 -14.23 6.68 -2.08
C ASP A 35 -12.98 6.51 -2.97
N PRO A 36 -12.09 7.51 -3.04
CA PRO A 36 -10.82 7.36 -3.74
C PRO A 36 -9.96 6.27 -3.12
N LEU A 37 -9.25 5.53 -3.97
CA LEU A 37 -8.25 4.55 -3.56
C LEU A 37 -6.91 5.24 -3.34
N SER A 38 -6.14 4.77 -2.36
CA SER A 38 -4.86 5.36 -1.98
C SER A 38 -3.71 4.35 -1.95
N ALA A 39 -2.52 4.86 -2.28
CA ALA A 39 -1.26 4.29 -1.82
C ALA A 39 -0.70 5.20 -0.72
N THR A 40 -0.46 4.65 0.46
CA THR A 40 0.05 5.39 1.62
C THR A 40 1.41 4.85 2.00
N ALA A 41 2.42 5.72 1.98
CA ALA A 41 3.78 5.39 2.39
C ALA A 41 4.09 5.99 3.76
N LEU A 42 4.64 5.17 4.65
CA LEU A 42 5.29 5.58 5.90
C LEU A 42 6.79 5.38 5.75
N ALA A 43 7.56 6.47 5.86
CA ALA A 43 9.00 6.45 5.93
C ALA A 43 9.44 6.51 7.39
N LEU A 44 10.32 5.60 7.80
CA LEU A 44 10.96 5.57 9.12
C LEU A 44 12.48 5.61 8.93
N ALA A 45 13.18 6.47 9.67
CA ALA A 45 14.63 6.60 9.53
C ALA A 45 15.32 6.97 10.85
N GLN A 46 16.55 6.51 11.02
CA GLN A 46 17.53 7.15 11.92
C GLN A 46 18.54 7.97 11.12
N ASP A 47 18.79 7.56 9.88
CA ASP A 47 19.61 8.23 8.88
C ASP A 47 18.70 8.54 7.68
N PRO A 48 18.42 9.82 7.35
CA PRO A 48 17.57 10.20 6.23
C PRO A 48 17.98 9.59 4.89
N ALA A 49 19.25 9.23 4.71
CA ALA A 49 19.74 8.61 3.49
C ALA A 49 19.33 7.13 3.34
N ARG A 50 18.84 6.49 4.42
CA ARG A 50 18.49 5.07 4.44
C ARG A 50 17.11 4.82 5.09
N PRO A 51 16.03 5.36 4.52
CA PRO A 51 14.69 5.16 5.06
C PRO A 51 14.26 3.69 4.92
N LEU A 52 13.47 3.23 5.90
CA LEU A 52 12.58 2.07 5.79
C LEU A 52 11.22 2.57 5.33
N LEU A 53 10.66 1.97 4.29
CA LEU A 53 9.38 2.35 3.69
C LEU A 53 8.37 1.23 3.90
N LEU A 54 7.22 1.57 4.48
CA LEU A 54 6.05 0.71 4.55
C LEU A 54 4.97 1.34 3.67
N ILE A 55 4.54 0.62 2.63
CA ILE A 55 3.61 1.13 1.64
C ILE A 55 2.36 0.26 1.64
N SER A 56 1.23 0.84 2.06
CA SER A 56 -0.09 0.24 1.98
C SER A 56 -0.77 0.68 0.69
N CYS A 57 -1.35 -0.26 -0.06
CA CYS A 57 -2.12 0.03 -1.27
C CYS A 57 -3.54 -0.50 -1.16
N ASP A 58 -4.52 0.30 -1.58
CA ASP A 58 -5.91 -0.11 -1.71
C ASP A 58 -6.14 -1.00 -2.92
N CYS A 59 -5.64 -2.23 -2.80
CA CYS A 59 -5.78 -3.34 -3.74
C CYS A 59 -6.26 -4.60 -3.02
N VAL A 60 -6.85 -5.55 -3.74
CA VAL A 60 -7.13 -6.87 -3.19
C VAL A 60 -5.83 -7.67 -2.98
N ALA A 61 -5.01 -7.76 -4.03
CA ALA A 61 -3.75 -8.48 -4.02
C ALA A 61 -2.90 -8.00 -5.18
N LEU A 62 -1.61 -8.31 -5.11
CA LEU A 62 -0.65 -8.11 -6.18
C LEU A 62 0.13 -9.40 -6.35
N ARG A 63 0.47 -9.74 -7.60
CA ARG A 63 1.33 -10.90 -7.87
C ARG A 63 2.73 -10.60 -7.32
N VAL A 64 3.46 -11.63 -6.90
CA VAL A 64 4.82 -11.48 -6.37
C VAL A 64 5.73 -10.73 -7.34
N VAL A 65 5.68 -11.07 -8.63
CA VAL A 65 6.47 -10.41 -9.68
C VAL A 65 6.16 -8.91 -9.80
N ASP A 66 4.89 -8.52 -9.62
CA ASP A 66 4.49 -7.11 -9.67
C ASP A 66 4.97 -6.37 -8.42
N CYS A 67 4.82 -6.99 -7.25
CA CYS A 67 5.36 -6.46 -6.00
C CYS A 67 6.86 -6.21 -6.09
N ASP A 68 7.62 -7.18 -6.61
CA ASP A 68 9.08 -7.05 -6.75
C ASP A 68 9.45 -5.92 -7.72
N ALA A 69 8.76 -5.80 -8.85
CA ALA A 69 8.99 -4.73 -9.81
C ALA A 69 8.65 -3.33 -9.23
N LEU A 70 7.54 -3.22 -8.48
CA LEU A 70 7.13 -1.97 -7.83
C LEU A 70 8.09 -1.56 -6.72
N ARG A 71 8.50 -2.52 -5.87
CA ARG A 71 9.49 -2.28 -4.80
C ARG A 71 10.84 -1.86 -5.37
N ALA A 72 11.28 -2.52 -6.45
CA ALA A 72 12.51 -2.14 -7.15
C ALA A 72 12.44 -0.71 -7.68
N ALA A 73 11.32 -0.33 -8.32
CA ALA A 73 11.12 1.03 -8.83
C ALA A 73 11.19 2.09 -7.72
N VAL A 74 10.50 1.87 -6.59
CA VAL A 74 10.56 2.75 -5.42
C VAL A 74 11.98 2.84 -4.87
N SER A 75 12.66 1.71 -4.71
CA SER A 75 14.03 1.71 -4.16
C SER A 75 15.02 2.45 -5.07
N HIS A 76 14.90 2.28 -6.39
CA HIS A 76 15.74 2.94 -7.38
C HIS A 76 15.51 4.45 -7.37
N ALA A 77 14.25 4.89 -7.40
CA ALA A 77 13.89 6.31 -7.41
C ALA A 77 14.36 7.06 -6.15
N LEU A 78 14.45 6.37 -5.01
CA LEU A 78 14.81 6.98 -3.73
C LEU A 78 16.26 6.69 -3.28
N GLY A 79 17.05 5.98 -4.10
CA GLY A 79 18.44 5.65 -3.76
C GLY A 79 18.58 4.78 -2.50
N THR A 80 17.58 3.92 -2.21
CA THR A 80 17.61 2.96 -1.08
C THR A 80 17.68 1.52 -1.59
N SER A 81 17.77 0.54 -0.69
CA SER A 81 17.74 -0.88 -1.08
C SER A 81 16.32 -1.43 -1.10
N VAL A 82 16.03 -2.35 -2.03
CA VAL A 82 14.72 -3.02 -2.15
C VAL A 82 14.28 -3.73 -0.86
N GLY A 83 15.25 -4.23 -0.07
CA GLY A 83 15.01 -4.83 1.24
C GLY A 83 14.46 -3.85 2.29
N ARG A 84 14.54 -2.55 2.04
CA ARG A 84 13.96 -1.48 2.88
C ARG A 84 12.62 -0.97 2.36
N VAL A 85 12.02 -1.63 1.38
CA VAL A 85 10.69 -1.32 0.87
C VAL A 85 9.77 -2.51 1.13
N LEU A 86 8.78 -2.32 1.99
CA LEU A 86 7.70 -3.27 2.25
C LEU A 86 6.43 -2.74 1.57
N LEU A 87 5.83 -3.56 0.70
CA LEU A 87 4.59 -3.24 -0.01
C LEU A 87 3.52 -4.26 0.37
N PHE A 88 2.33 -3.78 0.75
CA PHE A 88 1.21 -4.63 1.15
C PHE A 88 -0.13 -4.04 0.70
N CYS A 89 -1.11 -4.93 0.55
CA CYS A 89 -2.46 -4.58 0.13
C CYS A 89 -3.41 -4.52 1.33
N THR A 90 -4.42 -3.65 1.30
CA THR A 90 -5.49 -3.63 2.31
C THR A 90 -6.48 -4.78 2.16
N HIS A 91 -6.38 -5.53 1.05
CA HIS A 91 -7.28 -6.62 0.69
C HIS A 91 -8.73 -6.17 0.44
N THR A 92 -8.90 -4.95 -0.07
CA THR A 92 -10.23 -4.44 -0.44
C THR A 92 -10.75 -5.08 -1.73
N HIS A 93 -11.95 -5.65 -1.69
CA HIS A 93 -12.63 -6.20 -2.86
C HIS A 93 -13.37 -5.13 -3.70
N SER A 94 -13.13 -3.86 -3.40
CA SER A 94 -13.65 -2.71 -4.15
C SER A 94 -12.53 -1.99 -4.92
N SER A 95 -11.38 -2.65 -5.12
CA SER A 95 -10.29 -2.18 -5.96
C SER A 95 -10.38 -2.74 -7.39
N PRO A 96 -9.68 -2.14 -8.37
CA PRO A 96 -9.62 -2.62 -9.74
C PRO A 96 -8.90 -3.97 -9.82
N VAL A 97 -9.22 -4.75 -10.86
CA VAL A 97 -8.34 -5.81 -11.34
C VAL A 97 -7.02 -5.19 -11.80
N VAL A 98 -5.91 -5.79 -11.40
CA VAL A 98 -4.57 -5.29 -11.70
C VAL A 98 -4.18 -5.60 -13.15
N THR A 99 -4.43 -4.65 -14.06
CA THR A 99 -3.99 -4.70 -15.47
C THR A 99 -2.59 -4.10 -15.63
N PRO A 100 -1.90 -4.32 -16.76
CA PRO A 100 -0.63 -3.65 -17.05
C PRO A 100 -0.70 -2.12 -16.94
N GLU A 101 -1.76 -1.50 -17.46
CA GLU A 101 -1.96 -0.04 -17.40
C GLU A 101 -2.15 0.43 -15.96
N TYR A 102 -2.86 -0.35 -15.15
CA TYR A 102 -3.02 -0.05 -13.73
C TYR A 102 -1.70 -0.23 -12.95
N LEU A 103 -0.87 -1.22 -13.33
CA LEU A 103 0.47 -1.38 -12.75
C LEU A 103 1.39 -0.20 -13.05
N ASP A 104 1.29 0.41 -14.23
CA ASP A 104 2.06 1.61 -14.56
C ASP A 104 1.61 2.80 -13.71
N LEU A 105 0.30 2.99 -13.54
CA LEU A 105 -0.24 3.97 -12.59
C LEU A 105 0.28 3.70 -11.18
N LEU A 106 0.19 2.46 -10.69
CA LEU A 106 0.69 2.10 -9.36
C LEU A 106 2.17 2.43 -9.23
N ARG A 107 3.00 2.10 -10.21
CA ARG A 107 4.44 2.41 -10.20
C ARG A 107 4.69 3.90 -9.97
N GLU A 108 4.06 4.76 -10.76
CA GLU A 108 4.20 6.21 -10.64
C GLU A 108 3.74 6.71 -9.26
N ARG A 109 2.57 6.27 -8.82
CA ARG A 109 1.94 6.74 -7.58
C ARG A 109 2.65 6.25 -6.33
N LEU A 110 3.17 5.02 -6.33
CA LEU A 110 3.95 4.48 -5.21
C LEU A 110 5.28 5.21 -5.05
N VAL A 111 5.96 5.52 -6.17
CA VAL A 111 7.18 6.35 -6.14
C VAL A 111 6.86 7.74 -5.59
N ALA A 112 5.79 8.37 -6.06
CA ALA A 112 5.39 9.70 -5.59
C ALA A 112 5.06 9.71 -4.08
N ALA A 113 4.25 8.76 -3.61
CA ALA A 113 3.91 8.66 -2.18
C ALA A 113 5.14 8.39 -1.31
N ALA A 114 6.04 7.53 -1.76
CA ALA A 114 7.28 7.23 -1.04
C ALA A 114 8.24 8.44 -1.03
N ALA A 115 8.36 9.16 -2.14
CA ALA A 115 9.16 10.39 -2.22
C ALA A 115 8.63 11.48 -1.28
N GLU A 116 7.31 11.68 -1.25
CA GLU A 116 6.65 12.59 -0.32
C GLU A 116 6.91 12.19 1.14
N ALA A 117 6.80 10.89 1.46
CA ALA A 117 7.09 10.38 2.80
C ALA A 117 8.54 10.64 3.23
N VAL A 118 9.51 10.46 2.32
CA VAL A 118 10.92 10.73 2.60
C VAL A 118 11.19 12.24 2.75
N ALA A 119 10.61 13.07 1.88
CA ALA A 119 10.71 14.53 1.98
C ALA A 119 10.10 15.08 3.28
N GLY A 120 9.08 14.40 3.81
CA GLY A 120 8.41 14.73 5.06
C GLY A 120 9.09 14.20 6.33
N LEU A 121 10.28 13.60 6.26
CA LEU A 121 10.99 13.07 7.42
C LEU A 121 11.26 14.18 8.46
N ARG A 122 10.74 13.98 9.67
CA ARG A 122 10.93 14.88 10.81
C ARG A 122 11.05 14.09 12.12
N PRO A 123 11.64 14.67 13.18
CA PRO A 123 11.72 14.02 14.49
C PRO A 123 10.36 13.48 14.94
N ALA A 124 10.35 12.22 15.34
CA ALA A 124 9.14 11.50 15.73
C ALA A 124 9.43 10.54 16.89
N ARG A 125 8.37 10.19 17.62
CA ARG A 125 8.38 9.11 18.61
C ARG A 125 7.49 7.99 18.09
N ILE A 126 7.94 6.75 18.25
CA ILE A 126 7.17 5.56 17.87
C ILE A 126 6.71 4.90 19.16
N GLY A 127 5.41 4.56 19.22
CA GLY A 127 4.82 3.76 20.28
C GLY A 127 3.91 2.71 19.67
N TRP A 128 3.68 1.63 20.40
CA TRP A 128 2.71 0.60 20.02
C TRP A 128 1.78 0.33 21.21
N GLY A 129 0.56 -0.09 20.88
CA GLY A 129 -0.44 -0.54 21.83
C GLY A 129 -1.20 -1.70 21.22
N VAL A 130 -1.72 -2.58 22.07
CA VAL A 130 -2.53 -3.72 21.65
C VAL A 130 -3.82 -3.64 22.44
N VAL A 131 -4.94 -3.80 21.74
CA VAL A 131 -6.27 -3.89 22.33
C VAL A 131 -7.01 -5.04 21.66
N GLU A 132 -7.87 -5.71 22.41
CA GLU A 132 -8.78 -6.69 21.85
C GLU A 132 -9.96 -5.97 21.20
N ALA A 133 -10.23 -6.31 19.93
CA ALA A 133 -11.41 -5.86 19.21
C ALA A 133 -12.26 -7.08 18.88
N ASP A 134 -13.54 -7.07 19.28
CA ASP A 134 -14.47 -8.11 18.85
C ASP A 134 -14.90 -7.83 17.41
N ALA A 135 -14.25 -8.53 16.48
CA ALA A 135 -14.57 -8.55 15.06
C ALA A 135 -14.95 -9.97 14.62
N ARG A 136 -15.74 -10.69 15.43
CA ARG A 136 -16.25 -12.03 15.10
C ARG A 136 -16.99 -12.01 13.76
N LEU A 137 -16.33 -12.45 12.70
CA LEU A 137 -16.89 -12.54 11.35
C LEU A 137 -17.05 -13.98 10.85
N ILE A 138 -16.49 -14.98 11.55
CA ILE A 138 -16.62 -16.40 11.17
C ILE A 138 -16.84 -17.27 12.42
N ALA A 139 -18.08 -17.71 12.62
CA ALA A 139 -18.36 -18.89 13.43
C ALA A 139 -18.41 -20.10 12.48
N ARG A 140 -17.34 -20.89 12.44
CA ARG A 140 -17.39 -22.18 11.75
C ARG A 140 -18.19 -23.12 12.63
N MET A 141 -19.46 -23.36 12.29
CA MET A 141 -20.21 -24.48 12.89
C MET A 141 -19.42 -25.75 12.60
N GLY A 142 -19.02 -26.45 13.66
CA GLY A 142 -18.39 -27.76 13.54
C GLY A 142 -19.32 -28.67 12.75
N GLY A 143 -18.87 -29.11 11.58
CA GLY A 143 -19.49 -30.25 10.92
C GLY A 143 -18.99 -31.49 11.63
N GLU A 144 -19.86 -32.12 12.42
CA GLU A 144 -19.69 -33.52 12.75
C GLU A 144 -19.89 -34.33 11.46
N SER A 145 -18.88 -35.11 11.10
CA SER A 145 -18.97 -36.21 10.14
C SER A 145 -18.17 -37.38 10.68
#